data_AF-A0A942DMI6-F1
#
_entry.id   AF-A0A942DMI6-F1
#
_cell.length_a   1.000
_cell.length_b   1.000
_cell.length_c   1.000
_cell.angle_alpha   90.00
_cell.angle_beta   90.00
_cell.angle_gamma   90.00
#
_symmetry.space_group_name_H-M   'P 1'
#
loop_
_entity.id
_entity.type
_entity.pdbx_description
1 polymer ?
#
loop_
_entity_poly.entity_id
_entity_poly.type
_entity_poly.pdbx_seq_one_letter_code
_entity_poly.pdbx_strand_id
1 'polypeptide(L)'
;MFKVSAALLSLLVAPSLYAQTTCKNPTLHDFTVYSIGNIDVQQSDYQGMTGAGGFILARNFQFNSNPANCLAVAAGGDLGISSAAINGNTEAGGSAGINSTGARGDVVAKEAFINSSSVRGNLVTVQPARVQYSGVGGSRKRSARISLRADHNQISNELRLESSYLKYQTPNNSIKITGSDVVISLKPGANVLTFLRPADLNNAKRIFITGDSTSTAVINVPGDQIILDGQDVILSSTIRVSNITWNFHETSFLQITHTHNGKLGMPGIVMAPNALVVFNEALITGALYAGEIVTNMTDSTLNAGQVNIEPNPAPTPTPTPAQPAPAPKPN
;
A
#
# COMPACT_ATOMS: atom_id res chain seq x y z
N MET A 1 55.31 -48.88 18.32
CA MET A 1 54.22 -48.81 17.32
C MET A 1 52.99 -48.23 18.00
N PHE A 2 52.70 -46.94 17.79
CA PHE A 2 51.45 -46.31 18.25
C PHE A 2 50.53 -46.13 17.06
N LYS A 3 49.33 -46.74 17.11
CA LYS A 3 48.25 -46.51 16.14
C LYS A 3 47.46 -45.29 16.61
N VAL A 4 47.53 -44.22 15.83
CA VAL A 4 46.65 -43.04 15.99
C VAL A 4 45.38 -43.31 15.17
N SER A 5 44.26 -43.51 15.85
CA SER A 5 42.93 -43.57 15.21
C SER A 5 42.47 -42.17 14.84
N ALA A 6 42.28 -41.93 13.54
CA ALA A 6 41.63 -40.74 13.02
C ALA A 6 40.12 -40.81 13.34
N ALA A 7 39.67 -39.99 14.30
CA ALA A 7 38.25 -39.78 14.54
C ALA A 7 37.69 -38.90 13.42
N LEU A 8 36.83 -39.49 12.58
CA LEU A 8 36.11 -38.81 11.51
C LEU A 8 35.02 -37.93 12.17
N LEU A 9 35.31 -36.64 12.35
CA LEU A 9 34.34 -35.66 12.83
C LEU A 9 33.38 -35.32 11.67
N SER A 10 32.27 -36.05 11.59
CA SER A 10 31.19 -35.75 10.65
C SER A 10 30.50 -34.44 11.06
N LEU A 11 30.78 -33.36 10.32
CA LEU A 11 29.99 -32.14 10.38
C LEU A 11 28.56 -32.47 9.97
N LEU A 12 27.65 -32.57 10.93
CA LEU A 12 26.21 -32.56 10.70
C LEU A 12 25.82 -31.18 10.16
N VAL A 13 25.80 -31.03 8.84
CA VAL A 13 25.13 -29.92 8.18
C VAL A 13 23.64 -30.11 8.40
N ALA A 14 23.10 -29.48 9.44
CA ALA A 14 21.66 -29.40 9.62
C ALA A 14 21.09 -28.66 8.40
N PRO A 15 20.22 -29.29 7.59
CA PRO A 15 19.52 -28.56 6.54
C PRO A 15 18.68 -27.48 7.22
N SER A 16 19.01 -26.21 6.97
CA SER A 16 18.16 -25.09 7.36
C SER A 16 16.88 -25.18 6.53
N LEU A 17 15.89 -25.92 7.04
CA LEU A 17 14.53 -26.00 6.52
C LEU A 17 13.83 -24.66 6.80
N TYR A 18 14.17 -23.63 6.03
CA TYR A 18 13.30 -22.48 5.89
C TYR A 18 12.17 -22.89 4.95
N ALA A 19 11.03 -23.23 5.52
CA ALA A 19 9.80 -23.41 4.76
C ALA A 19 9.55 -22.13 3.95
N GLN A 20 9.63 -22.23 2.62
CA GLN A 20 9.12 -21.18 1.76
C GLN A 20 7.62 -21.08 2.04
N THR A 21 7.19 -20.00 2.66
CA THR A 21 5.77 -19.69 2.76
C THR A 21 5.23 -19.55 1.33
N THR A 22 4.28 -20.41 0.97
CA THR A 22 3.53 -20.32 -0.28
C THR A 22 2.68 -19.07 -0.25
N CYS A 23 3.24 -17.97 -0.71
CA CYS A 23 2.51 -16.73 -0.87
C CYS A 23 1.62 -16.82 -2.12
N LYS A 24 0.33 -16.48 -1.99
CA LYS A 24 -0.58 -16.30 -3.14
C LYS A 24 -0.04 -15.17 -4.04
N ASN A 25 -0.27 -15.27 -5.35
CA ASN A 25 -0.03 -14.15 -6.27
C ASN A 25 -0.94 -12.98 -5.88
N PRO A 26 -0.38 -11.77 -5.68
CA PRO A 26 -1.18 -10.61 -5.28
C PRO A 26 -2.08 -10.13 -6.43
N THR A 27 -3.28 -9.66 -6.10
CA THR A 27 -4.18 -8.91 -6.99
C THR A 27 -4.13 -7.42 -6.64
N LEU A 28 -4.82 -6.55 -7.40
CA LEU A 28 -4.85 -5.11 -7.11
C LEU A 28 -5.19 -4.81 -5.63
N HIS A 29 -6.23 -5.45 -5.12
CA HIS A 29 -6.73 -5.22 -3.76
C HIS A 29 -5.83 -5.76 -2.63
N ASP A 30 -4.78 -6.52 -2.95
CA ASP A 30 -3.77 -6.92 -1.95
C ASP A 30 -2.76 -5.78 -1.68
N PHE A 31 -2.68 -4.79 -2.59
CA PHE A 31 -1.85 -3.61 -2.45
C PHE A 31 -2.56 -2.51 -1.66
N THR A 32 -1.82 -1.84 -0.79
CA THR A 32 -2.27 -0.59 -0.16
C THR A 32 -1.82 0.60 -0.98
N VAL A 33 -0.67 0.50 -1.66
CA VAL A 33 -0.20 1.48 -2.63
C VAL A 33 0.17 0.76 -3.92
N TYR A 34 -0.39 1.19 -5.04
CA TYR A 34 -0.03 0.68 -6.36
C TYR A 34 0.10 1.79 -7.39
N SER A 35 1.16 1.75 -8.19
CA SER A 35 1.33 2.59 -9.37
C SER A 35 1.42 1.74 -10.64
N ILE A 36 0.71 2.16 -11.69
CA ILE A 36 0.86 1.56 -13.03
C ILE A 36 2.28 1.78 -13.56
N GLY A 37 2.77 3.02 -13.44
CA GLY A 37 4.10 3.45 -13.81
C GLY A 37 5.03 3.41 -12.61
N ASN A 38 5.61 4.56 -12.27
CA ASN A 38 6.70 4.66 -11.31
C ASN A 38 6.25 5.19 -9.95
N ILE A 39 7.01 4.84 -8.91
CA ILE A 39 6.94 5.45 -7.59
C ILE A 39 8.29 6.10 -7.29
N ASP A 40 8.33 7.42 -7.06
CA ASP A 40 9.53 8.14 -6.60
C ASP A 40 9.20 9.01 -5.37
N VAL A 41 9.57 8.50 -4.19
CA VAL A 41 9.11 9.01 -2.90
C VAL A 41 10.25 9.14 -1.89
N GLN A 42 10.09 10.04 -0.91
CA GLN A 42 11.08 10.23 0.14
C GLN A 42 10.44 10.53 1.50
N GLN A 43 11.13 10.18 2.59
CA GLN A 43 10.81 10.61 3.96
C GLN A 43 9.36 10.28 4.40
N SER A 44 8.92 9.04 4.27
CA SER A 44 7.56 8.64 4.66
C SER A 44 7.45 7.13 4.95
N ASP A 45 6.24 6.65 5.21
CA ASP A 45 5.89 5.26 5.39
C ASP A 45 4.59 4.88 4.67
N TYR A 46 4.61 3.69 4.07
CA TYR A 46 3.42 3.04 3.54
C TYR A 46 3.18 1.74 4.32
N GLN A 47 2.00 1.64 4.90
CA GLN A 47 1.52 0.41 5.53
C GLN A 47 1.06 -0.57 4.44
N GLY A 48 1.19 -1.88 4.71
CA GLY A 48 0.80 -2.91 3.76
C GLY A 48 1.74 -3.09 2.58
N MET A 49 1.20 -3.63 1.49
CA MET A 49 1.97 -3.96 0.29
C MET A 49 2.04 -2.76 -0.66
N THR A 50 3.24 -2.45 -1.16
CA THR A 50 3.49 -1.40 -2.16
C THR A 50 3.93 -2.02 -3.49
N GLY A 51 3.38 -1.56 -4.61
CA GLY A 51 3.70 -2.06 -5.94
C GLY A 51 3.83 -0.98 -6.99
N ALA A 52 4.71 -1.19 -7.97
CA ALA A 52 4.79 -0.35 -9.17
C ALA A 52 5.02 -1.21 -10.40
N GLY A 53 4.30 -0.96 -11.50
CA GLY A 53 4.55 -1.64 -12.77
C GLY A 53 5.88 -1.23 -13.42
N GLY A 54 6.32 0.00 -13.18
CA GLY A 54 7.64 0.53 -13.52
C GLY A 54 8.65 0.36 -12.38
N PHE A 55 9.44 1.41 -12.11
CA PHE A 55 10.42 1.40 -11.04
C PHE A 55 9.88 1.94 -9.71
N ILE A 56 10.56 1.62 -8.62
CA ILE A 56 10.36 2.24 -7.30
C ILE A 56 11.69 2.84 -6.85
N LEU A 57 11.72 4.15 -6.62
CA LEU A 57 12.79 4.88 -5.96
C LEU A 57 12.28 5.41 -4.61
N ALA A 58 12.95 5.01 -3.53
CA ALA A 58 12.55 5.39 -2.18
C ALA A 58 13.76 5.79 -1.31
N ARG A 59 13.66 6.93 -0.64
CA ARG A 59 14.71 7.49 0.22
C ARG A 59 14.16 7.76 1.61
N ASN A 60 14.82 7.31 2.69
CA ASN A 60 14.35 7.53 4.07
C ASN A 60 12.89 7.05 4.28
N PHE A 61 12.59 5.85 3.81
CA PHE A 61 11.22 5.34 3.67
C PHE A 61 10.97 4.04 4.45
N GLN A 62 9.76 3.79 4.92
CA GLN A 62 9.40 2.49 5.52
C GLN A 62 8.28 1.81 4.75
N PHE A 63 8.52 0.57 4.31
CA PHE A 63 7.51 -0.27 3.67
C PHE A 63 6.99 -1.34 4.63
N ASN A 64 5.69 -1.59 4.56
CA ASN A 64 4.97 -2.65 5.28
C ASN A 64 5.17 -2.61 6.81
N SER A 65 5.02 -1.44 7.44
CA SER A 65 5.20 -1.31 8.90
C SER A 65 4.29 -2.23 9.73
N ASN A 66 3.25 -2.83 9.13
CA ASN A 66 2.39 -3.86 9.70
C ASN A 66 2.53 -5.21 8.93
N PRO A 67 3.33 -6.18 9.41
CA PRO A 67 3.86 -7.31 8.62
C PRO A 67 2.86 -8.45 8.31
N ALA A 68 1.57 -8.16 8.13
CA ALA A 68 0.57 -9.18 7.82
C ALA A 68 0.79 -9.86 6.46
N ASN A 69 1.51 -9.19 5.55
CA ASN A 69 1.64 -9.61 4.17
C ASN A 69 2.95 -10.33 3.85
N CYS A 70 2.80 -11.36 3.03
CA CYS A 70 3.86 -12.18 2.46
C CYS A 70 4.83 -11.39 1.56
N LEU A 71 4.39 -10.27 0.98
CA LEU A 71 5.14 -9.39 0.09
C LEU A 71 4.98 -7.96 0.59
N ALA A 72 6.10 -7.25 0.74
CA ALA A 72 6.12 -5.86 1.18
C ALA A 72 6.22 -4.91 -0.01
N VAL A 73 7.12 -5.20 -0.95
CA VAL A 73 7.41 -4.35 -2.11
C VAL A 73 7.56 -5.17 -3.39
N ALA A 74 6.92 -4.74 -4.47
CA ALA A 74 7.04 -5.34 -5.80
C ALA A 74 7.23 -4.27 -6.88
N ALA A 75 8.34 -4.31 -7.61
CA ALA A 75 8.58 -3.44 -8.76
C ALA A 75 8.66 -4.28 -10.04
N GLY A 76 7.94 -3.89 -11.10
CA GLY A 76 8.07 -4.52 -12.41
C GLY A 76 9.40 -4.18 -13.10
N GLY A 77 9.96 -3.01 -12.78
CA GLY A 77 11.28 -2.54 -13.18
C GLY A 77 12.30 -2.59 -12.05
N ASP A 78 13.10 -1.52 -11.94
CA ASP A 78 14.16 -1.41 -10.92
C ASP A 78 13.59 -1.00 -9.56
N LEU A 79 14.29 -1.41 -8.51
CA LEU A 79 14.01 -1.05 -7.13
C LEU A 79 15.25 -0.37 -6.53
N GLY A 80 15.18 0.93 -6.29
CA GLY A 80 16.23 1.71 -5.65
C GLY A 80 15.78 2.21 -4.28
N ILE A 81 16.33 1.62 -3.22
CA ILE A 81 15.98 1.94 -1.84
C ILE A 81 17.23 2.44 -1.10
N SER A 82 17.11 3.58 -0.44
CA SER A 82 18.19 4.12 0.41
C SER A 82 17.66 4.58 1.76
N SER A 83 18.35 4.20 2.84
CA SER A 83 17.99 4.54 4.22
C SER A 83 16.54 4.13 4.57
N ALA A 84 16.10 2.98 4.08
CA ALA A 84 14.69 2.58 4.12
C ALA A 84 14.46 1.14 4.60
N ALA A 85 13.51 0.92 5.51
CA ALA A 85 13.22 -0.39 6.08
C ALA A 85 12.14 -1.13 5.29
N ILE A 86 12.44 -2.36 4.84
CA ILE A 86 11.47 -3.22 4.17
C ILE A 86 11.09 -4.36 5.11
N ASN A 87 9.85 -4.35 5.59
CA ASN A 87 9.34 -5.34 6.53
C ASN A 87 8.61 -6.49 5.82
N GLY A 88 9.30 -7.22 4.94
CA GLY A 88 8.74 -8.39 4.25
C GLY A 88 9.56 -8.79 3.04
N ASN A 89 8.97 -9.62 2.18
CA ASN A 89 9.61 -10.02 0.92
C ASN A 89 9.64 -8.85 -0.07
N THR A 90 10.65 -8.86 -0.93
CA THR A 90 10.92 -7.81 -1.92
C THR A 90 11.13 -8.45 -3.29
N GLU A 91 10.47 -7.91 -4.31
CA GLU A 91 10.57 -8.39 -5.68
C GLU A 91 10.85 -7.23 -6.64
N ALA A 92 11.79 -7.42 -7.57
CA ALA A 92 12.11 -6.46 -8.62
C ALA A 92 12.30 -7.19 -9.97
N GLY A 93 11.58 -6.78 -11.00
CA GLY A 93 11.75 -7.31 -12.35
C GLY A 93 13.04 -6.85 -13.03
N GLY A 94 13.66 -5.78 -12.52
CA GLY A 94 14.97 -5.27 -12.88
C GLY A 94 16.01 -5.51 -11.79
N SER A 95 16.81 -4.50 -11.50
CA SER A 95 17.83 -4.49 -10.46
C SER A 95 17.25 -4.07 -9.11
N ALA A 96 17.72 -4.67 -8.02
CA ALA A 96 17.40 -4.24 -6.66
C ALA A 96 18.62 -3.62 -5.96
N GLY A 97 18.65 -2.31 -5.83
CA GLY A 97 19.60 -1.57 -4.99
C GLY A 97 19.01 -1.29 -3.62
N ILE A 98 19.61 -1.83 -2.55
CA ILE A 98 19.16 -1.66 -1.17
C ILE A 98 20.34 -1.15 -0.33
N ASN A 99 20.28 0.14 0.03
CA ASN A 99 21.36 0.87 0.67
C ASN A 99 20.98 1.33 2.09
N SER A 100 21.92 1.19 3.02
CA SER A 100 21.87 1.74 4.39
C SER A 100 20.72 1.25 5.27
N THR A 101 19.90 0.28 4.84
CA THR A 101 18.83 -0.34 5.63
C THR A 101 18.39 -1.67 5.00
N GLY A 102 17.97 -2.64 5.81
CA GLY A 102 17.76 -4.03 5.37
C GLY A 102 16.34 -4.41 4.92
N ALA A 103 16.25 -5.54 4.23
CA ALA A 103 15.03 -6.29 3.97
C ALA A 103 14.85 -7.41 5.00
N ARG A 104 13.67 -7.48 5.64
CA ARG A 104 13.36 -8.53 6.64
C ARG A 104 12.98 -9.88 6.02
N GLY A 105 12.58 -9.91 4.75
CA GLY A 105 12.22 -11.14 4.03
C GLY A 105 13.25 -11.53 2.97
N ASP A 106 12.77 -12.29 2.00
CA ASP A 106 13.50 -12.65 0.78
C ASP A 106 13.61 -11.44 -0.16
N VAL A 107 14.69 -11.40 -0.95
CA VAL A 107 14.87 -10.45 -2.06
C VAL A 107 15.02 -11.24 -3.36
N VAL A 108 14.15 -10.98 -4.33
CA VAL A 108 14.18 -11.59 -5.67
C VAL A 108 14.35 -10.48 -6.70
N ALA A 109 15.43 -10.53 -7.49
CA ALA A 109 15.72 -9.53 -8.52
C ALA A 109 16.52 -10.09 -9.70
N LYS A 110 16.66 -9.39 -10.83
CA LYS A 110 17.60 -9.80 -11.89
C LYS A 110 19.04 -9.65 -11.41
N GLU A 111 19.37 -8.49 -10.86
CA GLU A 111 20.64 -8.16 -10.20
C GLU A 111 20.33 -7.55 -8.83
N ALA A 112 21.24 -7.69 -7.86
CA ALA A 112 21.08 -7.09 -6.55
C ALA A 112 22.37 -6.39 -6.09
N PHE A 113 22.21 -5.17 -5.60
CA PHE A 113 23.26 -4.33 -5.01
C PHE A 113 22.87 -4.05 -3.56
N ILE A 114 23.50 -4.75 -2.61
CA ILE A 114 23.23 -4.62 -1.18
C ILE A 114 24.44 -3.96 -0.53
N ASN A 115 24.30 -2.70 -0.12
CA ASN A 115 25.40 -1.93 0.47
C ASN A 115 25.00 -1.40 1.85
N SER A 116 25.79 -1.73 2.87
CA SER A 116 25.53 -1.32 4.27
C SER A 116 24.12 -1.67 4.74
N SER A 117 23.62 -2.83 4.32
CA SER A 117 22.24 -3.32 4.51
C SER A 117 22.24 -4.79 4.89
N SER A 118 21.09 -5.38 5.20
CA SER A 118 20.99 -6.82 5.43
C SER A 118 19.75 -7.40 4.78
N VAL A 119 19.86 -8.57 4.17
CA VAL A 119 18.70 -9.38 3.77
C VAL A 119 18.56 -10.50 4.79
N ARG A 120 17.49 -10.52 5.59
CA ARG A 120 17.32 -11.57 6.60
C ARG A 120 16.90 -12.91 5.98
N GLY A 121 16.16 -12.88 4.88
CA GLY A 121 15.77 -14.07 4.12
C GLY A 121 16.80 -14.49 3.08
N ASN A 122 16.31 -15.10 2.01
CA ASN A 122 17.07 -15.54 0.85
C ASN A 122 17.30 -14.39 -0.13
N LEU A 123 18.43 -14.42 -0.81
CA LEU A 123 18.72 -13.56 -1.95
C LEU A 123 18.72 -14.41 -3.22
N VAL A 124 17.74 -14.20 -4.09
CA VAL A 124 17.59 -14.93 -5.36
C VAL A 124 17.82 -13.96 -6.52
N THR A 125 18.82 -14.25 -7.33
CA THR A 125 19.21 -13.38 -8.45
C THR A 125 19.46 -14.17 -9.73
N VAL A 126 19.42 -13.51 -10.90
CA VAL A 126 19.87 -14.13 -12.16
C VAL A 126 21.37 -13.87 -12.35
N GLN A 127 21.75 -12.61 -12.18
CA GLN A 127 23.12 -12.14 -12.26
C GLN A 127 23.82 -12.23 -10.89
N PRO A 128 25.16 -12.21 -10.83
CA PRO A 128 25.88 -12.19 -9.56
C PRO A 128 25.49 -10.97 -8.71
N ALA A 129 25.01 -11.22 -7.48
CA ALA A 129 24.73 -10.13 -6.54
C ALA A 129 26.01 -9.50 -6.01
N ARG A 130 26.01 -8.17 -5.84
CA ARG A 130 27.07 -7.42 -5.19
C ARG A 130 26.64 -7.08 -3.76
N VAL A 131 27.32 -7.67 -2.78
CA VAL A 131 27.00 -7.51 -1.36
C VAL A 131 28.22 -6.92 -0.65
N GLN A 132 28.13 -5.65 -0.24
CA GLN A 132 29.20 -4.90 0.41
C GLN A 132 28.80 -4.53 1.84
N TYR A 133 29.66 -4.82 2.82
CA TYR A 133 29.45 -4.48 4.24
C TYR A 133 28.12 -4.99 4.82
N SER A 134 27.62 -6.11 4.28
CA SER A 134 26.23 -6.54 4.42
C SER A 134 26.12 -8.05 4.62
N GLY A 135 25.06 -8.49 5.33
CA GLY A 135 24.73 -9.90 5.56
C GLY A 135 23.53 -10.38 4.75
N VAL A 136 23.58 -11.62 4.25
CA VAL A 136 22.39 -12.37 3.82
C VAL A 136 22.20 -13.49 4.83
N GLY A 137 21.10 -13.47 5.58
CA GLY A 137 20.82 -14.43 6.64
C GLY A 137 20.45 -15.82 6.11
N GLY A 138 19.76 -15.87 4.97
CA GLY A 138 19.42 -17.10 4.26
C GLY A 138 20.42 -17.46 3.16
N SER A 139 19.93 -18.16 2.15
CA SER A 139 20.75 -18.62 1.02
C SER A 139 20.93 -17.54 -0.05
N ARG A 140 22.09 -17.55 -0.72
CA ARG A 140 22.32 -16.81 -1.96
C ARG A 140 22.17 -17.76 -3.13
N LYS A 141 21.11 -17.61 -3.92
CA LYS A 141 20.80 -18.49 -5.05
C LYS A 141 20.88 -17.73 -6.35
N ARG A 142 21.53 -18.35 -7.34
CA ARG A 142 21.45 -17.93 -8.73
C ARG A 142 20.40 -18.77 -9.44
N SER A 143 19.50 -18.14 -10.17
CA SER A 143 18.48 -18.77 -10.99
C SER A 143 18.69 -18.42 -12.46
N ALA A 144 18.32 -19.31 -13.37
CA ALA A 144 18.32 -19.01 -14.81
C ALA A 144 17.28 -17.92 -15.17
N ARG A 145 16.23 -17.81 -14.36
CA ARG A 145 15.13 -16.83 -14.52
C ARG A 145 14.57 -16.43 -13.16
N ILE A 146 14.09 -15.19 -13.05
CA ILE A 146 13.20 -14.81 -11.95
C ILE A 146 11.75 -15.07 -12.34
N SER A 147 10.94 -15.48 -11.38
CA SER A 147 9.49 -15.46 -11.49
C SER A 147 9.01 -14.50 -10.41
N LEU A 148 8.48 -13.36 -10.83
CA LEU A 148 7.79 -12.45 -9.92
C LEU A 148 6.44 -13.05 -9.57
N ARG A 149 5.96 -12.81 -8.35
CA ARG A 149 4.61 -13.18 -7.94
C ARG A 149 3.59 -12.19 -8.47
N ALA A 150 3.95 -10.91 -8.48
CA ALA A 150 3.10 -9.84 -9.00
C ALA A 150 3.13 -9.83 -10.55
N ASP A 151 1.96 -10.06 -11.16
CA ASP A 151 1.75 -9.78 -12.59
C ASP A 151 1.31 -8.32 -12.76
N HIS A 152 2.30 -7.44 -12.90
CA HIS A 152 2.07 -6.00 -13.02
C HIS A 152 1.24 -5.62 -14.25
N ASN A 153 1.24 -6.42 -15.32
CA ASN A 153 0.38 -6.16 -16.48
C ASN A 153 -1.08 -6.44 -16.13
N GLN A 154 -1.35 -7.58 -15.48
CA GLN A 154 -2.69 -7.92 -15.01
C GLN A 154 -3.21 -6.88 -14.00
N ILE A 155 -2.43 -6.54 -12.98
CA ILE A 155 -2.84 -5.59 -11.93
C ILE A 155 -3.11 -4.19 -12.51
N SER A 156 -2.25 -3.72 -13.42
CA SER A 156 -2.46 -2.43 -14.08
C SER A 156 -3.70 -2.40 -14.96
N ASN A 157 -4.02 -3.51 -15.63
CA ASN A 157 -5.25 -3.64 -16.41
C ASN A 157 -6.50 -3.70 -15.51
N GLU A 158 -6.42 -4.44 -14.40
CA GLU A 158 -7.47 -4.49 -13.38
C GLU A 158 -7.82 -3.08 -12.88
N LEU A 159 -6.82 -2.29 -12.50
CA LEU A 159 -7.00 -0.91 -12.04
C LEU A 159 -7.68 -0.01 -13.08
N ARG A 160 -7.24 -0.06 -14.34
CA ARG A 160 -7.86 0.73 -15.41
C ARG A 160 -9.31 0.32 -15.68
N LEU A 161 -9.56 -0.99 -15.70
CA LEU A 161 -10.90 -1.54 -15.94
C LEU A 161 -11.86 -1.20 -14.80
N GLU A 162 -11.41 -1.34 -13.55
CA GLU A 162 -12.22 -1.02 -12.37
C GLU A 162 -12.56 0.48 -12.33
N SER A 163 -11.57 1.37 -12.44
CA SER A 163 -11.81 2.82 -12.47
C SER A 163 -12.73 3.24 -13.63
N SER A 164 -12.55 2.63 -14.81
CA SER A 164 -13.44 2.86 -15.96
C SER A 164 -14.85 2.34 -15.72
N TYR A 165 -15.01 1.18 -15.09
CA TYR A 165 -16.32 0.63 -14.75
C TYR A 165 -17.07 1.53 -13.76
N LEU A 166 -16.39 2.02 -12.72
CA LEU A 166 -16.95 2.92 -11.70
C LEU A 166 -17.45 4.25 -12.32
N LYS A 167 -16.73 4.77 -13.32
CA LYS A 167 -17.15 5.97 -14.08
C LYS A 167 -18.54 5.81 -14.70
N TYR A 168 -18.83 4.66 -15.30
CA TYR A 168 -20.07 4.43 -16.05
C TYR A 168 -21.27 4.05 -15.18
N GLN A 169 -21.10 3.96 -13.87
CA GLN A 169 -22.21 3.72 -12.97
C GLN A 169 -23.14 4.96 -12.91
N THR A 170 -24.44 4.73 -13.03
CA THR A 170 -25.43 5.82 -12.97
C THR A 170 -25.46 6.42 -11.56
N PRO A 171 -25.23 7.75 -11.42
CA PRO A 171 -25.37 8.41 -10.13
C PRO A 171 -26.78 8.21 -9.56
N ASN A 172 -26.84 7.79 -8.29
CA ASN A 172 -28.11 7.53 -7.58
C ASN A 172 -28.25 8.38 -6.30
N ASN A 173 -27.26 9.24 -6.06
CA ASN A 173 -27.21 10.19 -4.95
C ASN A 173 -26.50 11.48 -5.39
N SER A 174 -26.63 12.55 -4.59
CA SER A 174 -26.17 13.89 -4.96
C SER A 174 -25.20 14.46 -3.94
N ILE A 175 -24.24 15.24 -4.43
CA ILE A 175 -23.31 16.02 -3.61
C ILE A 175 -23.91 17.42 -3.42
N LYS A 176 -23.96 17.90 -2.17
CA LYS A 176 -24.40 19.27 -1.87
C LYS A 176 -23.20 20.15 -1.55
N ILE A 177 -23.10 21.29 -2.22
CA ILE A 177 -22.07 22.30 -1.96
C ILE A 177 -22.70 23.45 -1.17
N THR A 178 -22.11 23.82 -0.03
CA THR A 178 -22.58 24.93 0.82
C THR A 178 -21.40 25.81 1.19
N GLY A 179 -21.17 26.89 0.44
CA GLY A 179 -19.96 27.70 0.59
C GLY A 179 -18.73 26.89 0.19
N SER A 180 -17.75 26.78 1.10
CA SER A 180 -16.55 25.94 0.94
C SER A 180 -16.71 24.52 1.49
N ASP A 181 -17.91 24.14 1.92
CA ASP A 181 -18.16 22.80 2.45
C ASP A 181 -18.84 21.92 1.40
N VAL A 182 -18.37 20.68 1.30
CA VAL A 182 -18.99 19.61 0.53
C VAL A 182 -19.72 18.69 1.52
N VAL A 183 -20.99 18.40 1.27
CA VAL A 183 -21.80 17.50 2.10
C VAL A 183 -22.31 16.34 1.25
N ILE A 184 -21.97 15.13 1.68
CA ILE A 184 -22.33 13.84 1.06
C ILE A 184 -23.16 13.06 2.09
N SER A 185 -24.44 12.87 1.80
CA SER A 185 -25.36 12.12 2.65
C SER A 185 -25.73 10.80 1.99
N LEU A 186 -25.12 9.71 2.44
CA LEU A 186 -25.31 8.37 1.89
C LEU A 186 -26.59 7.72 2.41
N LYS A 187 -27.23 6.93 1.53
CA LYS A 187 -28.33 6.03 1.88
C LYS A 187 -27.76 4.65 2.23
N PRO A 188 -28.48 3.81 2.99
CA PRO A 188 -28.09 2.41 3.18
C PRO A 188 -27.87 1.70 1.85
N GLY A 189 -26.80 0.92 1.73
CA GLY A 189 -26.39 0.25 0.50
C GLY A 189 -25.50 1.10 -0.42
N ALA A 190 -25.55 0.83 -1.73
CA ALA A 190 -24.63 1.40 -2.71
C ALA A 190 -25.02 2.81 -3.15
N ASN A 191 -24.09 3.76 -3.03
CA ASN A 191 -24.23 5.12 -3.49
C ASN A 191 -23.20 5.42 -4.57
N VAL A 192 -23.67 5.99 -5.68
CA VAL A 192 -22.82 6.48 -6.75
C VAL A 192 -23.06 7.97 -6.86
N LEU A 193 -22.00 8.75 -6.68
CA LEU A 193 -22.00 10.20 -6.70
C LEU A 193 -21.03 10.68 -7.77
N THR A 194 -21.29 11.86 -8.33
CA THR A 194 -20.38 12.48 -9.27
C THR A 194 -20.30 13.97 -8.98
N PHE A 195 -19.09 14.49 -8.82
CA PHE A 195 -18.89 15.93 -8.76
C PHE A 195 -19.25 16.52 -10.12
N LEU A 196 -20.09 17.55 -10.13
CA LEU A 196 -20.47 18.23 -11.36
C LEU A 196 -19.35 19.12 -11.90
N ARG A 197 -18.52 19.66 -11.01
CA ARG A 197 -17.39 20.54 -11.37
C ARG A 197 -16.16 20.20 -10.52
N PRO A 198 -14.99 20.03 -11.14
CA PRO A 198 -13.72 19.83 -10.42
C PRO A 198 -13.43 20.94 -9.40
N ALA A 199 -13.78 22.18 -9.75
CA ALA A 199 -13.58 23.36 -8.91
C ALA A 199 -14.34 23.30 -7.57
N ASP A 200 -15.45 22.56 -7.48
CA ASP A 200 -16.19 22.42 -6.23
C ASP A 200 -15.37 21.60 -5.21
N LEU A 201 -14.61 20.60 -5.67
CA LEU A 201 -13.71 19.82 -4.84
C LEU A 201 -12.41 20.59 -4.51
N ASN A 202 -11.80 21.22 -5.52
CA ASN A 202 -10.55 21.98 -5.31
C ASN A 202 -10.73 23.14 -4.30
N ASN A 203 -11.90 23.79 -4.30
CA ASN A 203 -12.20 24.89 -3.38
C ASN A 203 -12.81 24.44 -2.05
N ALA A 204 -13.07 23.14 -1.89
CA ALA A 204 -13.58 22.61 -0.63
C ALA A 204 -12.53 22.84 0.47
N LYS A 205 -12.98 23.24 1.66
CA LYS A 205 -12.16 23.21 2.89
C LYS A 205 -12.49 21.99 3.72
N ARG A 206 -13.76 21.60 3.71
CA ARG A 206 -14.27 20.46 4.48
C ARG A 206 -15.19 19.62 3.61
N ILE A 207 -15.10 18.31 3.78
CA ILE A 207 -15.94 17.33 3.10
C ILE A 207 -16.58 16.45 4.18
N PHE A 208 -17.88 16.59 4.37
CA PHE A 208 -18.64 15.79 5.33
C PHE A 208 -19.28 14.62 4.61
N ILE A 209 -18.93 13.39 5.01
CA ILE A 209 -19.55 12.17 4.49
C ILE A 209 -20.29 11.50 5.65
N THR A 210 -21.62 11.45 5.52
CA THR A 210 -22.50 10.86 6.52
C THR A 210 -23.23 9.65 5.94
N GLY A 211 -23.32 8.58 6.71
CA GLY A 211 -23.96 7.32 6.33
C GLY A 211 -23.92 6.30 7.47
N ASP A 212 -24.59 5.17 7.31
CA ASP A 212 -24.49 4.06 8.27
C ASP A 212 -23.37 3.08 7.88
N SER A 213 -23.19 2.01 8.67
CA SER A 213 -22.16 1.00 8.42
C SER A 213 -22.41 0.12 7.20
N THR A 214 -23.60 0.19 6.60
CA THR A 214 -23.98 -0.55 5.39
C THR A 214 -23.85 0.31 4.12
N SER A 215 -23.66 1.61 4.30
CA SER A 215 -23.51 2.57 3.22
C SER A 215 -22.15 2.40 2.56
N THR A 216 -22.14 2.30 1.23
CA THR A 216 -20.93 2.39 0.39
C THR A 216 -21.03 3.57 -0.56
N ALA A 217 -19.90 4.15 -0.93
CA ALA A 217 -19.83 5.31 -1.80
C ALA A 217 -18.76 5.14 -2.87
N VAL A 218 -19.17 5.30 -4.13
CA VAL A 218 -18.29 5.59 -5.26
C VAL A 218 -18.45 7.05 -5.59
N ILE A 219 -17.39 7.83 -5.41
CA ILE A 219 -17.35 9.27 -5.63
C ILE A 219 -16.51 9.53 -6.88
N ASN A 220 -17.18 9.64 -8.03
CA ASN A 220 -16.53 9.97 -9.29
C ASN A 220 -16.20 11.47 -9.33
N VAL A 221 -14.94 11.78 -9.62
CA VAL A 221 -14.43 13.16 -9.76
C VAL A 221 -13.98 13.35 -11.20
N PRO A 222 -14.78 14.01 -12.05
CA PRO A 222 -14.32 14.36 -13.39
C PRO A 222 -13.29 15.48 -13.32
N GLY A 223 -12.54 15.66 -14.40
CA GLY A 223 -11.58 16.75 -14.54
C GLY A 223 -10.14 16.27 -14.72
N ASP A 224 -9.41 17.00 -15.54
CA ASP A 224 -8.03 16.70 -15.91
C ASP A 224 -7.03 17.02 -14.79
N GLN A 225 -7.25 18.13 -14.07
CA GLN A 225 -6.41 18.60 -12.99
C GLN A 225 -7.21 18.77 -11.69
N ILE A 226 -6.82 18.02 -10.65
CA ILE A 226 -7.42 18.06 -9.32
C ILE A 226 -6.35 18.42 -8.29
N ILE A 227 -6.70 19.34 -7.39
CA ILE A 227 -5.82 19.80 -6.32
C ILE A 227 -6.54 19.64 -5.00
N LEU A 228 -6.08 18.68 -4.22
CA LEU A 228 -6.50 18.44 -2.85
C LEU A 228 -5.45 19.00 -1.90
N ASP A 229 -5.52 20.30 -1.61
CA ASP A 229 -4.63 20.98 -0.67
C ASP A 229 -5.37 21.38 0.61
N GLY A 230 -5.01 20.77 1.74
CA GLY A 230 -5.50 21.16 3.07
C GLY A 230 -6.97 20.84 3.34
N GLN A 231 -7.62 19.98 2.55
CA GLN A 231 -9.01 19.59 2.84
C GLN A 231 -9.12 18.64 4.03
N ASP A 232 -10.14 18.91 4.83
CA ASP A 232 -10.55 18.05 5.93
C ASP A 232 -11.72 17.15 5.50
N VAL A 233 -11.52 15.83 5.51
CA VAL A 233 -12.59 14.87 5.25
C VAL A 233 -13.09 14.29 6.57
N ILE A 234 -14.36 14.58 6.87
CA ILE A 234 -15.01 14.23 8.13
C ILE A 234 -16.04 13.12 7.85
N LEU A 235 -15.81 11.94 8.42
CA LEU A 235 -16.73 10.81 8.36
C LEU A 235 -17.66 10.78 9.57
N SER A 236 -18.92 10.38 9.38
CA SER A 236 -19.74 9.93 10.50
C SER A 236 -19.11 8.70 11.16
N SER A 237 -19.27 8.52 12.47
CA SER A 237 -18.61 7.43 13.23
C SER A 237 -19.03 6.02 12.82
N THR A 238 -20.05 5.89 11.98
CA THR A 238 -20.65 4.61 11.58
C THR A 238 -20.20 4.12 10.22
N ILE A 239 -19.72 4.99 9.33
CA ILE A 239 -19.25 4.57 8.00
C ILE A 239 -17.82 4.02 8.10
N ARG A 240 -17.56 2.92 7.37
CA ARG A 240 -16.22 2.33 7.28
C ARG A 240 -15.40 3.03 6.21
N VAL A 241 -14.10 3.18 6.44
CA VAL A 241 -13.19 3.78 5.47
C VAL A 241 -13.13 2.92 4.21
N SER A 242 -13.09 1.59 4.36
CA SER A 242 -13.14 0.62 3.27
C SER A 242 -14.37 0.71 2.36
N ASN A 243 -15.42 1.43 2.77
CA ASN A 243 -16.66 1.56 2.01
C ASN A 243 -16.66 2.79 1.08
N ILE A 244 -15.58 3.58 1.05
CA ILE A 244 -15.48 4.81 0.28
C ILE A 244 -14.43 4.62 -0.81
N THR A 245 -14.81 4.88 -2.06
CA THR A 245 -13.92 4.89 -3.22
C THR A 245 -13.99 6.26 -3.90
N TRP A 246 -12.86 6.92 -4.04
CA TRP A 246 -12.67 8.14 -4.81
C TRP A 246 -12.10 7.79 -6.17
N ASN A 247 -12.84 8.10 -7.23
CA ASN A 247 -12.48 7.71 -8.59
C ASN A 247 -12.19 8.94 -9.44
N PHE A 248 -10.90 9.21 -9.66
CA PHE A 248 -10.33 10.28 -10.49
C PHE A 248 -10.03 9.74 -11.89
N HIS A 249 -11.05 9.20 -12.55
CA HIS A 249 -10.90 8.39 -13.77
C HIS A 249 -10.40 9.18 -14.99
N GLU A 250 -10.64 10.49 -15.03
CA GLU A 250 -10.27 11.41 -16.11
C GLU A 250 -9.02 12.25 -15.81
N THR A 251 -8.52 12.16 -14.58
CA THR A 251 -7.47 13.05 -14.08
C THR A 251 -6.11 12.62 -14.62
N SER A 252 -5.39 13.55 -15.25
CA SER A 252 -3.98 13.38 -15.64
C SER A 252 -3.02 13.94 -14.59
N PHE A 253 -3.48 14.86 -13.75
CA PHE A 253 -2.71 15.41 -12.64
C PHE A 253 -3.55 15.52 -11.36
N LEU A 254 -3.11 14.81 -10.32
CA LEU A 254 -3.74 14.84 -9.00
C LEU A 254 -2.70 15.26 -7.97
N GLN A 255 -2.86 16.44 -7.39
CA GLN A 255 -2.05 16.86 -6.26
C GLN A 255 -2.82 16.60 -4.97
N ILE A 256 -2.20 15.92 -4.01
CA ILE A 256 -2.73 15.71 -2.67
C ILE A 256 -1.67 16.21 -1.69
N THR A 257 -1.99 17.29 -0.98
CA THR A 257 -1.07 17.99 -0.10
C THR A 257 -1.77 18.43 1.19
N HIS A 258 -1.08 18.33 2.32
CA HIS A 258 -1.57 18.78 3.63
C HIS A 258 -2.95 18.22 4.05
N THR A 259 -3.39 17.08 3.51
CA THR A 259 -4.66 16.43 3.91
C THR A 259 -4.46 15.65 5.22
N HIS A 260 -4.30 16.35 6.34
CA HIS A 260 -4.07 15.73 7.65
C HIS A 260 -5.04 16.26 8.72
N ASN A 261 -6.30 15.83 8.71
CA ASN A 261 -7.10 15.94 9.95
C ASN A 261 -6.65 14.86 10.94
N GLY A 262 -5.49 15.09 11.57
CA GLY A 262 -4.91 14.50 12.79
C GLY A 262 -4.86 12.98 12.98
N LYS A 263 -5.64 12.18 12.23
CA LYS A 263 -5.88 10.75 12.41
C LYS A 263 -6.26 10.02 11.13
N LEU A 264 -7.06 10.62 10.23
CA LEU A 264 -7.62 9.90 9.07
C LEU A 264 -7.11 10.40 7.71
N GLY A 265 -6.83 11.69 7.57
CA GLY A 265 -6.49 12.28 6.27
C GLY A 265 -7.63 12.11 5.27
N MET A 266 -7.35 11.62 4.07
CA MET A 266 -8.35 11.26 3.07
C MET A 266 -8.76 9.78 3.24
N PRO A 267 -9.98 9.50 3.70
CA PRO A 267 -10.43 8.13 3.94
C PRO A 267 -10.91 7.48 2.65
N GLY A 268 -10.49 6.24 2.41
CA GLY A 268 -11.03 5.35 1.40
C GLY A 268 -9.97 4.86 0.41
N ILE A 269 -10.45 4.35 -0.71
CA ILE A 269 -9.62 3.92 -1.83
C ILE A 269 -9.56 5.08 -2.82
N VAL A 270 -8.37 5.62 -3.07
CA VAL A 270 -8.13 6.66 -4.08
C VAL A 270 -7.66 5.99 -5.36
N MET A 271 -8.44 6.11 -6.43
CA MET A 271 -8.13 5.58 -7.77
C MET A 271 -7.91 6.71 -8.76
N ALA A 272 -6.71 6.82 -9.31
CA ALA A 272 -6.32 7.81 -10.31
C ALA A 272 -5.42 7.16 -11.37
N PRO A 273 -5.92 6.16 -12.14
CA PRO A 273 -5.09 5.29 -12.98
C PRO A 273 -4.33 6.02 -14.09
N ASN A 274 -4.79 7.20 -14.49
CA ASN A 274 -4.20 7.99 -15.56
C ASN A 274 -3.42 9.19 -15.05
N ALA A 275 -3.39 9.40 -13.72
CA ALA A 275 -2.81 10.59 -13.13
C ALA A 275 -1.35 10.40 -12.75
N LEU A 276 -0.56 11.45 -12.96
CA LEU A 276 0.59 11.73 -12.13
C LEU A 276 0.09 12.26 -10.78
N VAL A 277 0.32 11.50 -9.71
CA VAL A 277 -0.06 11.87 -8.35
C VAL A 277 1.12 12.49 -7.63
N VAL A 278 0.99 13.77 -7.27
CA VAL A 278 1.94 14.47 -6.40
C VAL A 278 1.45 14.33 -4.95
N PHE A 279 2.15 13.53 -4.14
CA PHE A 279 1.70 13.15 -2.79
C PHE A 279 2.68 13.62 -1.72
N ASN A 280 2.45 14.83 -1.17
CA ASN A 280 3.35 15.47 -0.20
C ASN A 280 2.60 15.78 1.10
N GLU A 281 3.16 15.43 2.26
CA GLU A 281 2.61 15.81 3.58
C GLU A 281 1.11 15.52 3.77
N ALA A 282 0.62 14.51 3.07
CA ALA A 282 -0.77 14.11 3.04
C ALA A 282 -0.93 12.76 3.74
N LEU A 283 -2.12 12.48 4.25
CA LEU A 283 -2.44 11.19 4.82
C LEU A 283 -3.61 10.59 4.03
N ILE A 284 -3.49 9.32 3.64
CA ILE A 284 -4.61 8.49 3.17
C ILE A 284 -4.79 7.37 4.18
N THR A 285 -6.01 7.19 4.68
CA THR A 285 -6.40 5.96 5.39
C THR A 285 -7.19 5.10 4.41
N GLY A 286 -6.68 3.94 4.04
CA GLY A 286 -7.23 3.10 2.99
C GLY A 286 -6.16 2.74 1.97
N ALA A 287 -6.38 3.04 0.68
CA ALA A 287 -5.45 2.67 -0.39
C ALA A 287 -5.28 3.78 -1.43
N LEU A 288 -4.11 3.79 -2.10
CA LEU A 288 -3.78 4.72 -3.18
C LEU A 288 -3.36 3.93 -4.43
N TYR A 289 -4.15 4.06 -5.49
CA TYR A 289 -3.88 3.46 -6.79
C TYR A 289 -3.76 4.55 -7.85
N ALA A 290 -2.61 4.63 -8.52
CA ALA A 290 -2.26 5.77 -9.37
C ALA A 290 -1.65 5.35 -10.72
N GLY A 291 -1.63 6.28 -11.67
CA GLY A 291 -0.81 6.19 -12.87
C GLY A 291 0.66 6.23 -12.49
N GLU A 292 1.10 7.33 -11.88
CA GLU A 292 2.44 7.51 -11.31
C GLU A 292 2.33 8.18 -9.93
N ILE A 293 3.29 7.91 -9.03
CA ILE A 293 3.33 8.55 -7.70
C ILE A 293 4.69 9.21 -7.53
N VAL A 294 4.68 10.51 -7.27
CA VAL A 294 5.89 11.28 -7.01
C VAL A 294 5.74 12.12 -5.76
N THR A 295 6.87 12.37 -5.11
CA THR A 295 7.05 13.51 -4.21
C THR A 295 7.67 14.67 -4.96
N ASN A 296 7.45 15.89 -4.49
CA ASN A 296 8.17 17.04 -5.05
C ASN A 296 9.65 16.97 -4.64
N MET A 297 10.45 16.26 -5.43
CA MET A 297 11.87 16.03 -5.16
C MET A 297 12.74 17.28 -5.26
N THR A 298 12.23 18.39 -5.82
CA THR A 298 13.00 19.64 -5.85
C THR A 298 13.15 20.24 -4.45
N ASP A 299 12.28 19.84 -3.52
CA ASP A 299 12.36 20.23 -2.13
C ASP A 299 12.65 19.00 -1.26
N SER A 300 13.92 18.84 -0.87
CA SER A 300 14.36 17.77 0.03
C SER A 300 13.79 17.87 1.45
N THR A 301 13.06 18.94 1.76
CA THR A 301 12.39 19.14 3.05
C THR A 301 10.96 18.62 3.06
N LEU A 302 10.37 18.38 1.89
CA LEU A 302 9.01 17.84 1.79
C LEU A 302 9.01 16.33 1.98
N ASN A 303 8.26 15.90 2.98
CA ASN A 303 7.95 14.50 3.23
C ASN A 303 6.91 14.00 2.22
N ALA A 304 7.03 12.76 1.76
CA ALA A 304 5.91 12.13 1.06
C ALA A 304 4.68 12.06 1.98
N GLY A 305 3.52 11.91 1.36
CA GLY A 305 2.34 11.50 2.12
C GLY A 305 2.47 10.09 2.68
N GLN A 306 1.65 9.77 3.68
CA GLN A 306 1.55 8.47 4.33
C GLN A 306 0.30 7.74 3.84
N VAL A 307 0.38 6.42 3.71
CA VAL A 307 -0.80 5.58 3.46
C VAL A 307 -0.91 4.54 4.56
N ASN A 308 -1.98 4.64 5.33
CA ASN A 308 -2.28 3.78 6.46
C ASN A 308 -3.41 2.82 6.11
N ILE A 309 -3.29 1.57 6.57
CA ILE A 309 -4.41 0.62 6.47
C ILE A 309 -5.46 1.07 7.49
N GLU A 310 -6.75 0.98 7.12
CA GLU A 310 -7.83 1.19 8.09
C GLU A 310 -7.60 0.29 9.32
N PRO A 311 -7.56 0.85 10.54
CA PRO A 311 -7.50 0.03 11.74
C PRO A 311 -8.70 -0.91 11.72
N ASN A 312 -8.45 -2.22 11.72
CA ASN A 312 -9.53 -3.20 11.77
C ASN A 312 -10.40 -2.85 12.99
N PRO A 313 -11.71 -2.57 12.83
CA PRO A 313 -12.53 -2.17 13.96
C PRO A 313 -12.39 -3.20 15.05
N ALA A 314 -12.24 -2.73 16.29
CA ALA A 314 -12.18 -3.62 17.44
C ALA A 314 -13.36 -4.59 17.34
N PRO A 315 -13.16 -5.90 17.55
CA PRO A 315 -14.23 -6.87 17.44
C PRO A 315 -15.39 -6.39 18.32
N THR A 316 -16.58 -6.28 17.74
CA THR A 316 -17.78 -5.95 18.50
C THR A 316 -17.83 -6.92 19.67
N PRO A 317 -17.89 -6.45 20.92
CA PRO A 317 -17.90 -7.35 22.07
C PRO A 317 -19.01 -8.37 21.87
N THR A 318 -18.64 -9.65 21.82
CA THR A 318 -19.62 -10.73 21.74
C THR A 318 -20.57 -10.53 22.92
N PRO A 319 -21.90 -10.43 22.69
CA PRO A 319 -22.84 -10.23 23.77
C PRO A 319 -22.59 -11.32 24.81
N THR A 320 -22.26 -10.91 26.04
CA THR A 320 -22.10 -11.85 27.14
C THR A 320 -23.42 -12.62 27.25
N PRO A 321 -23.41 -13.97 27.20
CA PRO A 321 -24.63 -14.74 27.37
C PRO A 321 -25.34 -14.24 28.62
N ALA A 322 -26.63 -13.91 28.47
CA ALA A 322 -27.42 -13.51 29.63
C ALA A 322 -27.30 -14.61 30.68
N GLN A 323 -26.84 -14.24 31.88
CA GLN A 323 -26.77 -15.19 32.98
C GLN A 323 -28.17 -15.78 33.16
N PRO A 324 -28.32 -17.12 33.24
CA PRO A 324 -29.62 -17.74 33.47
C PRO A 324 -30.28 -17.12 34.69
N ALA A 325 -31.58 -16.82 34.58
CA ALA A 325 -32.36 -16.35 35.72
C ALA A 325 -32.15 -17.34 36.90
N PRO A 326 -31.97 -16.84 38.14
CA PRO A 326 -31.87 -17.71 39.30
C PRO A 326 -33.03 -18.69 39.33
N ALA A 327 -32.74 -19.97 39.57
CA ALA A 327 -33.80 -20.96 39.73
C ALA A 327 -34.75 -20.51 40.86
N PRO A 328 -36.08 -20.60 40.68
CA PRO A 328 -37.03 -20.29 41.73
C PRO A 328 -36.72 -21.14 42.97
N LYS A 329 -36.66 -20.52 44.15
CA LYS A 329 -36.47 -21.24 45.41
C LYS A 329 -37.66 -22.19 45.62
N PRO A 330 -37.44 -23.48 45.97
CA PRO A 330 -38.53 -24.35 46.39
C PRO A 330 -39.15 -23.80 47.69
N ASN A 331 -40.48 -23.72 47.70
CA ASN A 331 -41.29 -23.38 48.88
C ASN A 331 -41.42 -24.58 49.83
#